data_AF-A0A3Q0R6G9-F1
#
_entry.id   AF-A0A3Q0R6G9-F1
#
_cell.length_a   1.000
_cell.length_b   1.000
_cell.length_c   1.000
_cell.angle_alpha   90.00
_cell.angle_beta   90.00
_cell.angle_gamma   90.00
#
_symmetry.space_group_name_H-M   'P 1'
#
loop_
_entity.id
_entity.type
_entity.pdbx_description
1 polymer ?
#
loop_
_entity_poly.entity_id
_entity_poly.type
_entity_poly.pdbx_seq_one_letter_code
_entity_poly.pdbx_strand_id
1 'polypeptide(L)'
;MSQARAESLLKSITGHIVQQCAVRGHAVSEPLAAFMVTAVVLDPRNGFSADRTLTKEDVQKLQELCLDKLWEECSPSLDTIKMQLYFEMNYASRREFFEVIHQAEESKLSPLCREITDSRGKTRGELDALYRKIVTYILLRSAMGSPTDANTVEEATAVLQSIFPQTELGAFMGLLKRDQEQQLDELTMIVTGIRLFNEASKRGEEEVNIHELMPAALKEALAVTSERIENELRVTQTLVYRYTAVLERLTNPEVQLGQADVPVTLLREALYNVRQHEVFLKMLQADAYFCAKRVEILQREVSSQMKLLKEAMQAKMAVPTAKVFPLFKMLSKLWSGLRDEGELLNILNNILFSLQPFLGSQAQIFSEAYLDSMLEDSEVKTDEQRMLESSDDRIDPVQLKTQEWLFPETTASFNELPLQYNGLCGYTLVNRDGLLLPGNPNIGVLKHKEKLYVFTSKEAAVKFAFSPDSFVSEVAEKAKCFPELIHLLKLQQFSCLSLCSEMQPREGLVVKPIIKCESGTQTEIHPVEKNIVKSYEWNEWELRRKALKLADLLSRVTVSVQTDLSHMRRENATQTWLPRNAACQSKREGASNVPKPQTYVAGLRGQRGAHVVKANLTRPVDD
;
A
#
# COMPACT_ATOMS: atom_id res chain seq x y z
N MET A 1 21.41 -0.41 -27.14
CA MET A 1 22.26 0.49 -26.31
C MET A 1 22.29 -0.07 -24.88
N SER A 2 23.38 0.09 -24.12
CA SER A 2 23.34 -0.28 -22.70
C SER A 2 22.39 0.67 -21.96
N GLN A 3 21.50 0.13 -21.13
CA GLN A 3 20.47 0.86 -20.37
C GLN A 3 21.06 2.08 -19.62
N ALA A 4 22.27 1.92 -19.06
CA ALA A 4 23.02 2.99 -18.40
C ALA A 4 23.39 4.20 -19.30
N ARG A 5 23.60 4.01 -20.61
CA ARG A 5 23.87 5.13 -21.53
C ARG A 5 22.59 5.91 -21.86
N ALA A 6 21.45 5.23 -21.96
CA ALA A 6 20.16 5.89 -22.17
C ALA A 6 19.75 6.73 -20.95
N GLU A 7 19.93 6.18 -19.74
CA GLU A 7 19.67 6.89 -18.49
C GLU A 7 20.58 8.13 -18.31
N SER A 8 21.87 8.01 -18.64
CA SER A 8 22.79 9.15 -18.60
C SER A 8 22.43 10.25 -19.61
N LEU A 9 21.93 9.88 -20.80
CA LEU A 9 21.47 10.85 -21.80
C LEU A 9 20.20 11.56 -21.34
N LEU A 10 19.22 10.81 -20.79
CA LEU A 10 18.00 11.39 -20.23
C LEU A 10 18.32 12.37 -19.10
N LYS A 11 19.18 12.02 -18.14
CA LYS A 11 19.62 12.93 -17.08
C LYS A 11 20.29 14.19 -17.62
N SER A 12 21.12 14.08 -18.67
CA SER A 12 21.74 15.24 -19.30
C SER A 12 20.71 16.16 -19.97
N ILE A 13 19.68 15.59 -20.61
CA ILE A 13 18.62 16.35 -21.27
C ILE A 13 17.75 17.05 -20.22
N THR A 14 17.34 16.33 -19.18
CA THR A 14 16.57 16.87 -18.05
C THR A 14 17.30 18.05 -17.39
N GLY A 15 18.59 17.90 -17.09
CA GLY A 15 19.39 18.97 -16.49
C GLY A 15 19.50 20.21 -17.38
N HIS A 16 19.62 20.03 -18.70
CA HIS A 16 19.64 21.14 -19.65
C HIS A 16 18.30 21.89 -19.72
N ILE A 17 17.17 21.16 -19.74
CA ILE A 17 15.83 21.75 -19.72
C ILE A 17 15.62 22.57 -18.45
N VAL A 18 15.95 22.01 -17.28
CA VAL A 18 15.85 22.73 -15.99
C VAL A 18 16.67 24.01 -16.00
N GLN A 19 17.91 23.95 -16.51
CA GLN A 19 18.78 25.12 -16.61
C GLN A 19 18.21 26.19 -17.56
N GLN A 20 17.68 25.80 -18.72
CA GLN A 20 17.10 26.73 -19.67
C GLN A 20 15.82 27.39 -19.16
N CYS A 21 14.95 26.65 -18.46
CA CYS A 21 13.79 27.22 -17.78
C CYS A 21 14.21 28.24 -16.71
N ALA A 22 15.24 27.91 -15.90
CA ALA A 22 15.73 28.80 -14.84
C ALA A 22 16.31 30.12 -15.39
N VAL A 23 17.06 30.07 -16.50
CA VAL A 23 17.60 31.28 -17.16
C VAL A 23 16.50 32.23 -17.63
N ARG A 24 15.31 31.70 -17.96
CA ARG A 24 14.15 32.49 -18.38
C ARG A 24 13.20 32.86 -17.24
N GLY A 25 13.56 32.55 -15.98
CA GLY A 25 12.76 32.90 -14.80
C GLY A 25 11.67 31.91 -14.43
N HIS A 26 11.61 30.73 -15.06
CA HIS A 26 10.66 29.67 -14.71
C HIS A 26 11.34 28.62 -13.82
N ALA A 27 10.85 28.45 -12.60
CA ALA A 27 11.32 27.38 -11.70
C ALA A 27 10.63 26.06 -12.05
N VAL A 28 11.36 25.14 -12.69
CA VAL A 28 10.89 23.79 -13.05
C VAL A 28 11.66 22.76 -12.23
N SER A 29 10.95 21.82 -11.59
CA SER A 29 11.56 20.74 -10.83
C SER A 29 12.13 19.66 -11.76
N GLU A 30 13.22 19.00 -11.33
CA GLU A 30 13.81 17.87 -12.09
C GLU A 30 12.79 16.75 -12.40
N PRO A 31 11.90 16.34 -11.47
CA PRO A 31 10.85 15.37 -11.75
C PRO A 31 9.88 15.82 -12.86
N LEU A 32 9.48 17.09 -12.87
CA LEU A 32 8.59 17.63 -13.90
C LEU A 32 9.26 17.63 -15.28
N ALA A 33 10.54 18.04 -15.35
CA ALA A 33 11.30 17.98 -16.59
C ALA A 33 11.49 16.53 -17.08
N ALA A 34 11.78 15.58 -16.18
CA ALA A 34 11.93 14.17 -16.53
C ALA A 34 10.62 13.54 -17.03
N PHE A 35 9.50 13.86 -16.39
CA PHE A 35 8.18 13.45 -16.83
C PHE A 35 7.88 14.00 -18.23
N MET A 36 8.12 15.30 -18.44
CA MET A 36 7.87 15.95 -19.73
C MET A 36 8.69 15.35 -20.87
N VAL A 37 9.98 15.08 -20.64
CA VAL A 37 10.85 14.40 -21.62
C VAL A 37 10.25 13.05 -22.02
N THR A 38 9.80 12.27 -21.04
CA THR A 38 9.25 10.94 -21.30
C THR A 38 7.90 11.02 -22.00
N ALA A 39 7.01 11.94 -21.60
CA ALA A 39 5.72 12.18 -22.25
C ALA A 39 5.89 12.59 -23.72
N VAL A 40 6.85 13.48 -24.03
CA VAL A 40 7.13 13.91 -25.41
C VAL A 40 7.67 12.76 -26.27
N VAL A 41 8.52 11.90 -25.71
CA VAL A 41 9.06 10.72 -26.40
C VAL A 41 7.97 9.68 -26.67
N LEU A 42 7.02 9.51 -25.76
CA LEU A 42 5.95 8.51 -25.89
C LEU A 42 4.84 8.93 -26.86
N ASP A 43 4.63 10.23 -27.06
CA ASP A 43 3.59 10.77 -27.93
C ASP A 43 3.88 10.45 -29.41
N PRO A 44 3.03 9.64 -30.08
CA PRO A 44 3.27 9.21 -31.46
C PRO A 44 3.27 10.37 -32.46
N ARG A 45 2.64 11.51 -32.13
CA ARG A 45 2.60 12.71 -33.00
C ARG A 45 3.98 13.35 -33.18
N ASN A 46 4.89 13.13 -32.23
CA ASN A 46 6.23 13.73 -32.27
C ASN A 46 7.21 12.94 -33.17
N GLY A 47 6.85 11.73 -33.57
CA GLY A 47 7.60 10.90 -34.51
C GLY A 47 8.86 10.24 -33.92
N PHE A 48 8.96 10.14 -32.59
CA PHE A 48 10.02 9.36 -31.94
C PHE A 48 9.68 7.87 -31.98
N SER A 49 10.62 7.02 -32.43
CA SER A 49 10.44 5.57 -32.46
C SER A 49 11.29 4.92 -31.36
N ALA A 50 10.70 4.04 -30.56
CA ALA A 50 11.38 3.35 -29.44
C ALA A 50 12.62 2.55 -29.87
N ASP A 51 12.68 2.11 -31.13
CA ASP A 51 13.74 1.26 -31.66
C ASP A 51 14.92 2.02 -32.29
N ARG A 52 14.83 3.35 -32.43
CA ARG A 52 15.86 4.18 -33.07
C ARG A 52 16.72 4.90 -32.04
N THR A 53 18.04 4.90 -32.22
CA THR A 53 18.95 5.71 -31.41
C THR A 53 18.75 7.19 -31.71
N LEU A 54 18.51 7.99 -30.67
CA LEU A 54 18.37 9.46 -30.78
C LEU A 54 19.63 10.07 -31.39
N THR A 55 19.47 10.80 -32.49
CA THR A 55 20.52 11.63 -33.10
C THR A 55 20.65 12.97 -32.35
N LYS A 56 21.69 13.76 -32.65
CA LYS A 56 21.85 15.10 -32.05
C LYS A 56 20.68 16.04 -32.41
N GLU A 57 20.16 15.93 -33.63
CA GLU A 57 19.01 16.69 -34.10
C GLU A 57 17.73 16.25 -33.36
N ASP A 58 17.55 14.94 -33.13
CA ASP A 58 16.42 14.42 -32.35
C ASP A 58 16.44 14.95 -30.90
N VAL A 59 17.64 15.07 -30.30
CA VAL A 59 17.80 15.63 -28.96
C VAL A 59 17.45 17.12 -28.92
N GLN A 60 17.83 17.89 -29.95
CA GLN A 60 17.45 19.31 -30.04
C GLN A 60 15.94 19.47 -30.20
N LYS A 61 15.34 18.71 -31.12
CA LYS A 61 13.88 18.69 -31.33
C LYS A 61 13.14 18.30 -30.05
N LEU A 62 13.64 17.30 -29.32
CA LEU A 62 13.07 16.88 -28.04
C LEU A 62 13.12 17.99 -27.00
N GLN A 63 14.26 18.69 -26.89
CA GLN A 63 14.39 19.84 -25.98
C GLN A 63 13.41 20.96 -26.34
N GLU A 64 13.32 21.34 -27.62
CA GLU A 64 12.38 22.37 -28.10
C GLU A 64 10.93 22.00 -27.75
N LEU A 65 10.48 20.79 -28.09
CA LEU A 65 9.13 20.33 -27.77
C LEU A 65 8.83 20.31 -26.26
N CYS A 66 9.81 19.94 -25.42
CA CYS A 66 9.65 19.98 -23.97
C CYS A 66 9.55 21.41 -23.45
N LEU A 67 10.36 22.34 -23.96
CA LEU A 67 10.34 23.74 -23.56
C LEU A 67 9.04 24.42 -23.98
N ASP A 68 8.57 24.17 -25.20
CA ASP A 68 7.30 24.71 -25.71
C ASP A 68 6.12 24.27 -24.82
N LYS A 69 6.07 22.99 -24.43
CA LYS A 69 5.05 22.48 -23.49
C LYS A 69 5.20 23.03 -22.07
N LEU A 70 6.41 23.25 -21.59
CA LEU A 70 6.65 23.78 -20.23
C LEU A 70 6.39 25.29 -20.13
N TRP A 71 6.47 26.01 -21.24
CA TRP A 71 6.23 27.45 -21.33
C TRP A 71 4.84 27.82 -21.80
N GLU A 72 3.97 26.83 -22.01
CA GLU A 72 2.58 27.07 -22.37
C GLU A 72 1.85 27.78 -21.20
N GLU A 73 1.41 29.00 -21.46
CA GLU A 73 0.61 29.76 -20.50
C GLU A 73 -0.84 29.28 -20.51
N CYS A 74 -1.45 29.20 -19.31
CA CYS A 74 -2.84 28.77 -19.14
C CYS A 74 -3.13 27.38 -19.72
N SER A 75 -2.27 26.38 -19.52
CA SER A 75 -2.45 25.02 -20.04
C SER A 75 -3.07 24.07 -18.97
N PRO A 76 -4.34 23.63 -19.13
CA PRO A 76 -4.94 22.67 -18.20
C PRO A 76 -4.21 21.33 -18.18
N SER A 77 -3.63 20.92 -19.32
CA SER A 77 -2.74 19.75 -19.44
C SER A 77 -1.55 19.86 -18.48
N LEU A 78 -0.78 20.94 -18.59
CA LEU A 78 0.42 21.16 -17.78
C LEU A 78 0.08 21.27 -16.30
N ASP A 79 -1.01 21.94 -15.95
CA ASP A 79 -1.46 22.05 -14.56
C ASP A 79 -1.87 20.69 -13.98
N THR A 80 -2.48 19.82 -14.79
CA THR A 80 -2.81 18.45 -14.36
C THR A 80 -1.56 17.64 -14.08
N ILE A 81 -0.55 17.72 -14.95
CA ILE A 81 0.74 17.04 -14.76
C ILE A 81 1.44 17.54 -13.48
N LYS A 82 1.49 18.87 -13.29
CA LYS A 82 2.07 19.47 -12.08
C LYS A 82 1.32 19.02 -10.83
N MET A 83 -0.01 18.98 -10.87
CA MET A 83 -0.86 18.51 -9.79
C MET A 83 -0.59 17.04 -9.45
N GLN A 84 -0.49 16.18 -10.47
CA GLN A 84 -0.18 14.76 -10.30
C GLN A 84 1.19 14.56 -9.64
N LEU A 85 2.23 15.22 -10.14
CA LEU A 85 3.58 15.13 -9.58
C LEU A 85 3.66 15.70 -8.16
N TYR A 86 2.98 16.83 -7.91
CA TYR A 86 2.90 17.40 -6.57
C TYR A 86 2.26 16.40 -5.60
N PHE A 87 1.14 15.78 -5.98
CA PHE A 87 0.46 14.82 -5.14
C PHE A 87 1.33 13.57 -4.91
N GLU A 88 1.96 13.01 -5.96
CA GLU A 88 2.88 11.86 -5.81
C GLU A 88 4.06 12.15 -4.87
N MET A 89 4.57 13.38 -4.83
CA MET A 89 5.70 13.76 -3.98
C MET A 89 5.33 14.07 -2.53
N ASN A 90 4.08 14.49 -2.28
CA ASN A 90 3.66 15.00 -0.96
C ASN A 90 2.62 14.11 -0.26
N TYR A 91 1.91 13.27 -1.00
CA TYR A 91 0.95 12.33 -0.45
C TYR A 91 1.61 10.95 -0.28
N ALA A 92 1.60 10.45 0.94
CA ALA A 92 2.27 9.22 1.34
C ALA A 92 1.30 8.28 2.05
N SER A 93 1.77 7.07 2.39
CA SER A 93 1.00 6.20 3.26
C SER A 93 0.89 6.79 4.66
N ARG A 94 -0.16 6.41 5.40
CA ARG A 94 -0.35 6.81 6.79
C ARG A 94 0.86 6.55 7.68
N ARG A 95 1.54 5.42 7.46
CA ARG A 95 2.75 5.06 8.21
C ARG A 95 3.87 6.08 7.96
N GLU A 96 4.11 6.42 6.70
CA GLU A 96 5.15 7.38 6.31
C GLU A 96 4.82 8.78 6.83
N PHE A 97 3.54 9.19 6.82
CA PHE A 97 3.15 10.45 7.45
C PHE A 97 3.53 10.50 8.93
N PHE A 98 3.27 9.43 9.69
CA PHE A 98 3.67 9.38 11.10
C PHE A 98 5.18 9.36 11.28
N GLU A 99 5.93 8.67 10.42
CA GLU A 99 7.40 8.71 10.44
C GLU A 99 7.93 10.14 10.23
N VAL A 100 7.34 10.91 9.30
CA VAL A 100 7.68 12.32 9.07
C VAL A 100 7.30 13.19 10.27
N ILE A 101 6.10 12.99 10.85
CA ILE A 101 5.64 13.74 12.05
C ILE A 101 6.62 13.53 13.21
N HIS A 102 6.95 12.27 13.52
CA HIS A 102 7.86 11.95 14.62
C HIS A 102 9.28 12.45 14.35
N GLN A 103 9.79 12.31 13.12
CA GLN A 103 11.11 12.83 12.76
C GLN A 103 11.16 14.36 12.89
N ALA A 104 10.11 15.06 12.48
CA ALA A 104 10.01 16.51 12.62
C ALA A 104 9.99 16.92 14.11
N GLU A 105 9.25 16.21 14.95
CA GLU A 105 9.23 16.44 16.40
C GLU A 105 10.62 16.20 17.04
N GLU A 106 11.25 15.07 16.74
CA GLU A 106 12.59 14.73 17.24
C GLU A 106 13.63 15.77 16.80
N SER A 107 13.57 16.23 15.55
CA SER A 107 14.49 17.24 15.03
C SER A 107 14.36 18.58 15.77
N LYS A 108 13.13 18.98 16.11
CA LYS A 108 12.83 20.21 16.88
C LYS A 108 13.34 20.11 18.32
N LEU A 109 13.23 18.93 18.94
CA LEU A 109 13.58 18.71 20.34
C LEU A 109 15.05 18.30 20.55
N SER A 110 15.75 17.85 19.51
CA SER A 110 17.13 17.37 19.58
C SER A 110 18.12 18.39 20.21
N PRO A 111 18.09 19.69 19.86
CA PRO A 111 18.98 20.67 20.47
C PRO A 111 18.80 20.78 22.00
N LEU A 112 17.54 20.87 22.45
CA LEU A 112 17.22 20.96 23.87
C LEU A 112 17.58 19.66 24.62
N CYS A 113 17.33 18.51 24.00
CA CYS A 113 17.73 17.21 24.55
C CYS A 113 19.26 17.13 24.73
N ARG A 114 20.03 17.60 23.74
CA ARG A 114 21.50 17.67 23.81
C ARG A 114 21.95 18.60 24.93
N GLU A 115 21.35 19.77 25.07
CA GLU A 115 21.68 20.69 26.17
C GLU A 115 21.44 20.09 27.55
N ILE A 116 20.39 19.28 27.71
CA ILE A 116 20.09 18.58 28.98
C ILE A 116 21.11 17.46 29.22
N THR A 117 21.36 16.62 28.22
CA THR A 117 22.25 15.45 28.34
C THR A 117 23.73 15.82 28.46
N ASP A 118 24.15 16.93 27.86
CA ASP A 118 25.54 17.41 27.92
C ASP A 118 25.82 18.28 29.17
N SER A 119 24.78 18.61 29.96
CA SER A 119 24.92 19.42 31.17
C SER A 119 25.69 18.69 32.27
N ARG A 120 26.60 19.41 32.95
CA ARG A 120 27.41 18.90 34.07
C ARG A 120 27.45 19.88 35.23
N GLY A 121 26.28 20.48 35.53
CA GLY A 121 26.14 21.50 36.55
C GLY A 121 26.56 21.01 37.93
N LYS A 122 27.30 21.83 38.68
CA LYS A 122 27.77 21.53 40.04
C LYS A 122 27.24 22.53 41.06
N THR A 123 26.87 23.73 40.64
CA THR A 123 26.31 24.75 41.53
C THR A 123 24.80 24.61 41.64
N ARG A 124 24.23 25.08 42.76
CA ARG A 124 22.77 25.06 42.98
C ARG A 124 22.02 25.76 41.85
N GLY A 125 22.51 26.92 41.39
CA GLY A 125 21.90 27.66 40.29
C GLY A 125 21.93 26.92 38.94
N GLU A 126 23.01 26.17 38.66
CA GLU A 126 23.11 25.34 37.46
C GLU A 126 22.17 24.13 37.51
N LEU A 127 22.01 23.51 38.67
CA LEU A 127 21.05 22.41 38.86
C LEU A 127 19.60 22.89 38.70
N ASP A 128 19.27 24.07 39.24
CA ASP A 128 17.95 24.70 39.07
C ASP A 128 17.68 25.10 37.61
N ALA A 129 18.72 25.51 36.87
CA ALA A 129 18.62 25.80 35.44
C ALA A 129 18.40 24.51 34.62
N LEU A 130 19.14 23.44 34.92
CA LEU A 130 18.96 22.14 34.29
C LEU A 130 17.56 21.58 34.52
N TYR A 131 17.06 21.64 35.76
CA TYR A 131 15.72 21.18 36.08
C TYR A 131 14.64 21.94 35.30
N ARG A 132 14.79 23.27 35.17
CA ARG A 132 13.91 24.08 34.31
C ARG A 132 13.95 23.64 32.84
N LYS A 133 15.13 23.33 32.29
CA LYS A 133 15.25 22.79 30.92
C LYS A 133 14.51 21.46 30.76
N ILE A 134 14.59 20.56 31.75
CA ILE A 134 13.85 19.29 31.75
C ILE A 134 12.34 19.53 31.75
N VAL A 135 11.84 20.47 32.57
CA VAL A 135 10.42 20.84 32.57
C VAL A 135 10.01 21.42 31.22
N THR A 136 10.79 22.34 30.65
CA THR A 136 10.53 22.89 29.30
C THR A 136 10.50 21.79 28.24
N TYR A 137 11.41 20.84 28.29
CA TYR A 137 11.45 19.70 27.39
C TYR A 137 10.18 18.84 27.48
N ILE A 138 9.75 18.50 28.70
CA ILE A 138 8.53 17.73 28.94
C ILE A 138 7.29 18.47 28.42
N LEU A 139 7.20 19.79 28.65
CA LEU A 139 6.09 20.60 28.15
C LEU A 139 6.03 20.64 26.62
N LEU A 140 7.17 20.88 25.97
CA LEU A 140 7.25 20.90 24.51
C LEU A 140 6.94 19.54 23.89
N ARG A 141 7.45 18.45 24.48
CA ARG A 141 7.20 17.09 23.98
C ARG A 141 5.79 16.58 24.25
N SER A 142 5.16 17.01 25.34
CA SER A 142 3.77 16.62 25.66
C SER A 142 2.72 17.46 24.94
N ALA A 143 3.09 18.65 24.44
CA ALA A 143 2.19 19.67 23.92
C ALA A 143 1.07 20.07 24.91
N MET A 144 1.24 19.82 26.21
CA MET A 144 0.28 20.11 27.28
C MET A 144 0.45 21.53 27.85
N GLY A 145 0.49 22.53 26.96
CA GLY A 145 0.64 23.95 27.31
C GLY A 145 1.97 24.58 26.89
N SER A 146 2.01 25.91 26.91
CA SER A 146 3.20 26.67 26.52
C SER A 146 4.19 26.77 27.68
N PRO A 147 5.51 26.60 27.45
CA PRO A 147 6.53 26.86 28.48
C PRO A 147 6.62 28.33 28.91
N THR A 148 5.87 29.23 28.26
CA THR A 148 5.73 30.64 28.66
C THR A 148 4.63 30.87 29.71
N ASP A 149 3.70 29.92 29.91
CA ASP A 149 2.63 30.05 30.89
C ASP A 149 3.07 29.54 32.26
N ALA A 150 3.16 30.46 33.23
CA ALA A 150 3.63 30.19 34.57
C ALA A 150 2.83 29.08 35.27
N ASN A 151 1.52 29.03 35.09
CA ASN A 151 0.66 28.04 35.74
C ASN A 151 0.96 26.61 35.25
N THR A 152 1.15 26.45 33.94
CA THR A 152 1.50 25.14 33.35
C THR A 152 2.89 24.68 33.74
N VAL A 153 3.84 25.61 33.84
CA VAL A 153 5.21 25.33 34.29
C VAL A 153 5.22 24.93 35.76
N GLU A 154 4.49 25.63 36.62
CA GLU A 154 4.39 25.29 38.05
C GLU A 154 3.75 23.92 38.27
N GLU A 155 2.66 23.61 37.56
CA GLU A 155 2.02 22.30 37.63
C GLU A 155 2.96 21.18 37.16
N ALA A 156 3.59 21.35 36.00
CA ALA A 156 4.53 20.35 35.47
C ALA A 156 5.75 20.17 36.38
N THR A 157 6.21 21.25 37.00
CA THR A 157 7.31 21.22 37.99
C THR A 157 6.89 20.45 39.23
N ALA A 158 5.70 20.69 39.78
CA ALA A 158 5.20 19.98 40.96
C ALA A 158 5.03 18.48 40.69
N VAL A 159 4.48 18.12 39.53
CA VAL A 159 4.34 16.72 39.12
C VAL A 159 5.72 16.07 38.93
N LEU A 160 6.66 16.75 38.26
CA LEU A 160 8.01 16.22 38.07
C LEU A 160 8.72 16.04 39.42
N GLN A 161 8.60 17.00 40.36
CA GLN A 161 9.21 16.90 41.69
C GLN A 161 8.68 15.71 42.49
N SER A 162 7.41 15.32 42.28
CA SER A 162 6.82 14.17 42.96
C SER A 162 7.41 12.82 42.51
N ILE A 163 7.94 12.73 41.28
CA ILE A 163 8.47 11.49 40.69
C ILE A 163 9.99 11.52 40.59
N PHE A 164 10.56 12.69 40.36
CA PHE A 164 11.97 12.97 40.12
C PHE A 164 12.37 14.25 40.89
N PRO A 165 12.68 14.12 42.19
CA PRO A 165 13.13 15.22 43.01
C PRO A 165 14.48 15.78 42.54
N GLN A 166 14.78 17.04 42.86
CA GLN A 166 16.06 17.67 42.49
C GLN A 166 17.29 16.93 43.04
N THR A 167 17.14 16.15 44.11
CA THR A 167 18.22 15.31 44.65
C THR A 167 18.68 14.22 43.69
N GLU A 168 17.82 13.79 42.76
CA GLU A 168 18.13 12.74 41.78
C GLU A 168 18.83 13.25 40.52
N LEU A 169 18.95 14.58 40.34
CA LEU A 169 19.70 15.19 39.23
C LEU A 169 21.16 14.71 39.18
N GLY A 170 21.78 14.48 40.34
CA GLY A 170 23.15 13.95 40.41
C GLY A 170 23.27 12.55 39.81
N ALA A 171 22.30 11.67 40.09
CA ALA A 171 22.25 10.33 39.52
C ALA A 171 21.97 10.37 38.01
N PHE A 172 21.02 11.22 37.59
CA PHE A 172 20.71 11.44 36.17
C PHE A 172 21.94 11.90 35.37
N MET A 173 22.71 12.86 35.87
CA MET A 173 23.95 13.32 35.20
C MET A 173 25.04 12.24 35.12
N GLY A 174 24.99 11.24 35.99
CA GLY A 174 25.93 10.11 36.01
C GLY A 174 25.62 9.02 34.97
N LEU A 175 24.44 9.05 34.36
CA LEU A 175 24.03 8.09 33.33
C LEU A 175 24.73 8.34 31.99
N LEU A 176 24.75 7.30 31.15
CA LEU A 176 25.16 7.45 29.75
C LEU A 176 24.14 8.28 28.99
N LYS A 177 24.58 8.97 27.93
CA LYS A 177 23.73 9.86 27.14
C LYS A 177 22.44 9.17 26.63
N ARG A 178 22.54 7.92 26.17
CA ARG A 178 21.37 7.12 25.74
C ARG A 178 20.39 6.84 26.88
N ASP A 179 20.91 6.53 28.06
CA ASP A 179 20.08 6.25 29.24
C ASP A 179 19.42 7.53 29.76
N GLN A 180 20.09 8.68 29.64
CA GLN A 180 19.51 9.99 29.94
C GLN A 180 18.37 10.33 28.99
N GLU A 181 18.55 10.11 27.68
CA GLU A 181 17.49 10.28 26.68
C GLU A 181 16.30 9.37 26.99
N GLN A 182 16.54 8.09 27.27
CA GLN A 182 15.48 7.16 27.65
C GLN A 182 14.77 7.58 28.94
N GLN A 183 15.51 8.06 29.96
CA GLN A 183 14.90 8.53 31.20
C GLN A 183 14.06 9.80 30.97
N LEU A 184 14.49 10.72 30.09
CA LEU A 184 13.70 11.89 29.71
C LEU A 184 12.39 11.50 29.04
N ASP A 185 12.41 10.50 28.16
CA ASP A 185 11.21 9.97 27.50
C ASP A 185 10.25 9.36 28.53
N GLU A 186 10.79 8.59 29.47
CA GLU A 186 9.99 7.99 30.53
C GLU A 186 9.37 9.02 31.48
N LEU A 187 10.16 10.01 31.91
CA LEU A 187 9.67 11.11 32.73
C LEU A 187 8.59 11.90 31.98
N THR A 188 8.79 12.15 30.68
CA THR A 188 7.80 12.82 29.84
C THR A 188 6.49 12.05 29.83
N MET A 189 6.51 10.73 29.58
CA MET A 189 5.29 9.92 29.56
C MET A 189 4.56 9.91 30.91
N ILE A 190 5.30 9.76 32.01
CA ILE A 190 4.67 9.70 33.34
C ILE A 190 4.09 11.07 33.72
N VAL A 191 4.87 12.15 33.58
CA VAL A 191 4.42 13.52 33.90
C VAL A 191 3.22 13.90 33.06
N THR A 192 3.22 13.60 31.76
CA THR A 192 2.09 13.85 30.86
C THR A 192 0.84 13.11 31.32
N GLY A 193 0.96 11.81 31.64
CA GLY A 193 -0.16 11.01 32.15
C GLY A 193 -0.73 11.54 33.47
N ILE A 194 0.11 11.94 34.42
CA ILE A 194 -0.36 12.52 35.70
C ILE A 194 -1.05 13.86 35.47
N ARG A 195 -0.49 14.73 34.61
CA ARG A 195 -1.12 16.02 34.31
C ARG A 195 -2.49 15.85 33.66
N LEU A 196 -2.61 14.93 32.69
CA LEU A 196 -3.89 14.58 32.07
C LEU A 196 -4.91 14.08 33.11
N PHE A 197 -4.48 13.21 34.01
CA PHE A 197 -5.33 12.69 35.08
C PHE A 197 -5.76 13.78 36.07
N ASN A 198 -4.83 14.65 36.48
CA ASN A 198 -5.11 15.76 37.39
C ASN A 198 -6.08 16.75 36.77
N GLU A 199 -5.88 17.11 35.51
CA GLU A 199 -6.77 18.01 34.77
C GLU A 199 -8.18 17.42 34.63
N ALA A 200 -8.27 16.13 34.33
CA ALA A 200 -9.55 15.40 34.30
C ALA A 200 -10.24 15.30 35.67
N SER A 201 -9.47 15.31 36.77
CA SER A 201 -9.98 15.18 38.13
C SER A 201 -10.42 16.52 38.74
N LYS A 202 -9.81 17.64 38.33
CA LYS A 202 -10.21 19.00 38.77
C LYS A 202 -11.61 19.39 38.30
N ARG A 203 -12.13 18.76 37.24
CA ARG A 203 -13.34 19.19 36.53
C ARG A 203 -14.64 18.49 36.97
N GLY A 204 -14.61 17.67 38.02
CA GLY A 204 -15.81 17.09 38.66
C GLY A 204 -16.02 15.59 38.42
N GLU A 205 -16.98 15.01 39.16
CA GLU A 205 -17.33 13.57 39.16
C GLU A 205 -18.35 13.17 38.09
N GLU A 206 -19.01 14.13 37.43
CA GLU A 206 -19.82 13.84 36.24
C GLU A 206 -18.89 13.33 35.13
N GLU A 207 -19.34 12.31 34.39
CA GLU A 207 -18.57 11.57 33.39
C GLU A 207 -17.56 12.48 32.68
N VAL A 208 -16.26 12.20 32.88
CA VAL A 208 -15.16 13.02 32.33
C VAL A 208 -15.44 13.25 30.85
N ASN A 209 -15.91 14.45 30.50
CA ASN A 209 -16.17 14.82 29.12
C ASN A 209 -14.83 15.04 28.44
N ILE A 210 -14.21 13.95 28.01
CA ILE A 210 -12.88 13.92 27.37
C ILE A 210 -12.87 14.70 26.06
N HIS A 211 -14.05 14.98 25.50
CA HIS A 211 -14.25 15.95 24.43
C HIS A 211 -13.72 17.36 24.76
N GLU A 212 -13.61 17.73 26.05
CA GLU A 212 -13.04 19.00 26.51
C GLU A 212 -11.55 18.92 26.86
N LEU A 213 -11.01 17.72 27.10
CA LEU A 213 -9.58 17.49 27.34
C LEU A 213 -8.78 17.43 26.03
N MET A 214 -9.47 17.18 24.91
CA MET A 214 -8.89 17.24 23.56
C MET A 214 -8.16 18.58 23.35
N PRO A 215 -7.00 18.59 22.66
CA PRO A 215 -6.44 19.83 22.19
C PRO A 215 -7.50 20.58 21.38
N ALA A 216 -7.83 21.82 21.75
CA ALA A 216 -8.82 22.62 21.04
C ALA A 216 -8.51 22.68 19.53
N ALA A 217 -7.21 22.77 19.21
CA ALA A 217 -6.68 22.71 17.85
C ALA A 217 -7.09 21.45 17.08
N LEU A 218 -7.14 20.27 17.72
CA LEU A 218 -7.55 19.02 17.07
C LEU A 218 -9.05 19.01 16.78
N LYS A 219 -9.87 19.47 17.73
CA LYS A 219 -11.33 19.54 17.54
C LYS A 219 -11.70 20.49 16.40
N GLU A 220 -11.04 21.63 16.35
CA GLU A 220 -11.19 22.60 15.27
C GLU A 220 -10.69 22.03 13.94
N ALA A 221 -9.48 21.46 13.91
CA ALA A 221 -8.90 20.88 12.71
C ALA A 221 -9.77 19.75 12.10
N LEU A 222 -10.37 18.89 12.92
CA LEU A 222 -11.27 17.83 12.45
C LEU A 222 -12.48 18.38 11.70
N ALA A 223 -13.19 19.34 12.31
CA ALA A 223 -14.39 19.92 11.72
C ALA A 223 -14.05 20.73 10.46
N VAL A 224 -13.07 21.64 10.57
CA VAL A 224 -12.68 22.55 9.50
C VAL A 224 -12.12 21.80 8.30
N THR A 225 -11.24 20.81 8.51
CA THR A 225 -10.62 20.07 7.40
C THR A 225 -11.66 19.25 6.64
N SER A 226 -12.55 18.56 7.36
CA SER A 226 -13.59 17.73 6.73
C SER A 226 -14.58 18.58 5.92
N GLU A 227 -15.08 19.67 6.51
CA GLU A 227 -16.00 20.59 5.84
C GLU A 227 -15.34 21.25 4.61
N ARG A 228 -14.05 21.62 4.71
CA ARG A 228 -13.32 22.23 3.61
C ARG A 228 -13.13 21.27 2.44
N ILE A 229 -12.74 20.01 2.72
CA ILE A 229 -12.61 18.97 1.67
C ILE A 229 -13.96 18.71 1.01
N GLU A 230 -15.05 18.62 1.79
CA GLU A 230 -16.40 18.41 1.25
C GLU A 230 -16.87 19.56 0.37
N ASN A 231 -16.64 20.81 0.79
CA ASN A 231 -16.97 21.99 0.01
C ASN A 231 -16.19 22.04 -1.31
N GLU A 232 -14.87 21.81 -1.26
CA GLU A 232 -14.02 21.78 -2.46
C GLU A 232 -14.44 20.67 -3.41
N LEU A 233 -14.77 19.49 -2.88
CA LEU A 233 -15.24 18.35 -3.66
C LEU A 233 -16.56 18.67 -4.37
N ARG A 234 -17.51 19.31 -3.68
CA ARG A 234 -18.79 19.71 -4.28
C ARG A 234 -18.60 20.71 -5.43
N VAL A 235 -17.72 21.70 -5.26
CA VAL A 235 -17.40 22.68 -6.32
C VAL A 235 -16.76 21.98 -7.51
N THR A 236 -15.78 21.12 -7.25
CA THR A 236 -15.07 20.35 -8.29
C THR A 236 -16.03 19.43 -9.05
N GLN A 237 -16.90 18.70 -8.35
CA GLN A 237 -17.92 17.84 -8.96
C GLN A 237 -18.88 18.63 -9.86
N THR A 238 -19.28 19.83 -9.43
CA THR A 238 -20.12 20.70 -10.27
C THR A 238 -19.43 21.05 -11.58
N LEU A 239 -18.13 21.40 -11.54
CA LEU A 239 -17.34 21.67 -12.75
C LEU A 239 -17.22 20.42 -13.62
N VAL A 240 -16.91 19.27 -13.01
CA VAL A 240 -16.85 17.96 -13.69
C VAL A 240 -18.14 17.68 -14.47
N TYR A 241 -19.31 17.85 -13.84
CA TYR A 241 -20.59 17.58 -14.48
C TYR A 241 -20.87 18.53 -15.64
N ARG A 242 -20.51 19.82 -15.49
CA ARG A 242 -20.64 20.85 -16.54
C ARG A 242 -19.75 20.53 -17.74
N TYR A 243 -18.46 20.28 -17.53
CA TYR A 243 -17.54 19.90 -18.63
C TYR A 243 -17.95 18.62 -19.31
N THR A 244 -18.40 17.62 -18.54
CA THR A 244 -18.89 16.35 -19.09
C THR A 244 -20.12 16.58 -19.97
N ALA A 245 -21.10 17.35 -19.51
CA ALA A 245 -22.32 17.65 -20.29
C ALA A 245 -22.01 18.43 -21.58
N VAL A 246 -21.11 19.42 -21.53
CA VAL A 246 -20.66 20.15 -22.73
C VAL A 246 -20.01 19.19 -23.73
N LEU A 247 -19.08 18.34 -23.29
CA LEU A 247 -18.41 17.39 -24.18
C LEU A 247 -19.37 16.30 -24.70
N GLU A 248 -20.36 15.86 -23.91
CA GLU A 248 -21.42 14.95 -24.36
C GLU A 248 -22.24 15.56 -25.51
N ARG A 249 -22.58 16.86 -25.42
CA ARG A 249 -23.27 17.60 -26.50
C ARG A 249 -22.39 17.71 -27.75
N LEU A 250 -21.12 18.08 -27.59
CA LEU A 250 -20.19 18.30 -28.70
C LEU A 250 -19.77 17.01 -29.43
N THR A 251 -19.77 15.87 -28.73
CA THR A 251 -19.40 14.57 -29.30
C THR A 251 -20.59 13.74 -29.77
N ASN A 252 -21.82 14.27 -29.65
CA ASN A 252 -23.01 13.59 -30.11
C ASN A 252 -23.13 13.70 -31.65
N PRO A 253 -23.16 12.57 -32.40
CA PRO A 253 -23.24 12.57 -33.87
C PRO A 253 -24.53 13.21 -34.42
N GLU A 254 -25.57 13.36 -33.60
CA GLU A 254 -26.86 13.92 -34.01
C GLU A 254 -26.91 15.46 -33.95
N VAL A 255 -25.98 16.09 -33.22
CA VAL A 255 -25.95 17.55 -33.03
C VAL A 255 -25.00 18.18 -34.03
N GLN A 256 -25.54 18.72 -35.13
CA GLN A 256 -24.78 19.60 -36.04
C GLN A 256 -24.62 20.97 -35.38
N LEU A 257 -23.57 21.14 -34.57
CA LEU A 257 -23.23 22.46 -34.07
C LEU A 257 -22.77 23.34 -35.25
N GLY A 258 -23.33 24.55 -35.35
CA GLY A 258 -22.81 25.57 -36.25
C GLY A 258 -21.32 25.82 -35.98
N GLN A 259 -20.58 26.28 -36.99
CA GLN A 259 -19.14 26.53 -37.01
C GLN A 259 -18.67 27.55 -35.95
N ALA A 260 -18.81 27.25 -34.67
CA ALA A 260 -18.09 27.91 -33.60
C ALA A 260 -16.76 27.17 -33.43
N ASP A 261 -15.66 27.92 -33.44
CA ASP A 261 -14.28 27.43 -33.27
C ASP A 261 -14.07 27.02 -31.79
N VAL A 262 -14.79 26.00 -31.35
CA VAL A 262 -14.78 25.53 -29.96
C VAL A 262 -13.50 24.74 -29.72
N PRO A 263 -12.66 25.10 -28.72
CA PRO A 263 -11.43 24.38 -28.44
C PRO A 263 -11.70 23.07 -27.68
N VAL A 264 -12.20 22.05 -28.40
CA VAL A 264 -12.59 20.74 -27.83
C VAL A 264 -11.41 20.03 -27.17
N THR A 265 -10.18 20.24 -27.62
CA THR A 265 -8.96 19.74 -26.96
C THR A 265 -8.77 20.35 -25.58
N LEU A 266 -8.85 21.67 -25.45
CA LEU A 266 -8.72 22.37 -24.16
C LEU A 266 -9.85 22.02 -23.20
N LEU A 267 -11.09 21.82 -23.70
CA LEU A 267 -12.21 21.35 -22.88
C LEU A 267 -11.97 19.93 -22.33
N ARG A 268 -11.35 19.05 -23.12
CA ARG A 268 -10.96 17.70 -22.65
C ARG A 268 -9.86 17.77 -21.61
N GLU A 269 -8.83 18.57 -21.84
CA GLU A 269 -7.74 18.76 -20.87
C GLU A 269 -8.25 19.37 -19.56
N ALA A 270 -9.19 20.32 -19.63
CA ALA A 270 -9.88 20.86 -18.46
C ALA A 270 -10.70 19.79 -17.73
N LEU A 271 -11.46 18.94 -18.45
CA LEU A 271 -12.15 17.79 -17.85
C LEU A 271 -11.16 16.85 -17.14
N TYR A 272 -10.01 16.55 -17.74
CA TYR A 272 -8.99 15.68 -17.14
C TYR A 272 -8.42 16.29 -15.86
N ASN A 273 -8.18 17.60 -15.87
CA ASN A 273 -7.73 18.37 -14.72
C ASN A 273 -8.72 18.25 -13.54
N VAL A 274 -9.99 18.57 -13.76
CA VAL A 274 -11.00 18.50 -12.66
C VAL A 274 -11.27 17.08 -12.21
N ARG A 275 -11.23 16.09 -13.10
CA ARG A 275 -11.36 14.68 -12.73
C ARG A 275 -10.18 14.21 -11.89
N GLN A 276 -8.97 14.61 -12.22
CA GLN A 276 -7.80 14.29 -11.42
C GLN A 276 -7.87 14.94 -10.04
N HIS A 277 -8.31 16.20 -9.97
CA HIS A 277 -8.52 16.89 -8.71
C HIS A 277 -9.58 16.20 -7.86
N GLU A 278 -10.72 15.82 -8.45
CA GLU A 278 -11.79 15.06 -7.80
C GLU A 278 -11.26 13.76 -7.17
N VAL A 279 -10.43 13.01 -7.90
CA VAL A 279 -9.83 11.76 -7.41
C VAL A 279 -8.95 12.02 -6.19
N PHE A 280 -8.11 13.06 -6.22
CA PHE A 280 -7.26 13.41 -5.08
C PHE A 280 -8.07 13.89 -3.86
N LEU A 281 -9.10 14.70 -4.08
CA LEU A 281 -10.01 15.13 -3.00
C LEU A 281 -10.72 13.94 -2.35
N LYS A 282 -11.17 12.94 -3.13
CA LYS A 282 -11.76 11.70 -2.60
C LYS A 282 -10.77 10.90 -1.75
N MET A 283 -9.48 10.86 -2.13
CA MET A 283 -8.43 10.22 -1.31
C MET A 283 -8.23 10.96 0.02
N LEU A 284 -8.10 12.30 -0.03
CA LEU A 284 -7.97 13.12 1.18
C LEU A 284 -9.20 13.00 2.09
N GLN A 285 -10.41 12.93 1.51
CA GLN A 285 -11.65 12.74 2.27
C GLN A 285 -11.68 11.38 2.99
N ALA A 286 -11.28 10.30 2.31
CA ALA A 286 -11.22 8.97 2.91
C ALA A 286 -10.25 8.93 4.10
N ASP A 287 -9.08 9.56 3.97
CA ASP A 287 -8.10 9.67 5.05
C ASP A 287 -8.57 10.56 6.20
N ALA A 288 -9.20 11.70 5.90
CA ALA A 288 -9.79 12.58 6.93
C ALA A 288 -10.89 11.87 7.72
N TYR A 289 -11.77 11.13 7.03
CA TYR A 289 -12.80 10.30 7.65
C TYR A 289 -12.20 9.18 8.51
N PHE A 290 -11.11 8.55 8.06
CA PHE A 290 -10.40 7.56 8.86
C PHE A 290 -9.77 8.18 10.12
N CYS A 291 -9.19 9.38 10.02
CA CYS A 291 -8.66 10.11 11.17
C CYS A 291 -9.77 10.41 12.18
N ALA A 292 -10.95 10.88 11.72
CA ALA A 292 -12.10 11.12 12.58
C ALA A 292 -12.52 9.86 13.36
N LYS A 293 -12.66 8.72 12.66
CA LYS A 293 -12.94 7.42 13.31
C LYS A 293 -11.86 7.01 14.33
N ARG A 294 -10.59 7.24 14.00
CA ARG A 294 -9.47 6.89 14.88
C ARG A 294 -9.46 7.74 16.14
N VAL A 295 -9.76 9.03 16.01
CA VAL A 295 -9.94 9.94 17.15
C VAL A 295 -11.07 9.46 18.06
N GLU A 296 -12.23 9.05 17.52
CA GLU A 296 -13.33 8.50 18.31
C GLU A 296 -12.93 7.22 19.08
N ILE A 297 -12.13 6.34 18.46
CA ILE A 297 -11.59 5.15 19.13
C ILE A 297 -10.66 5.55 20.27
N LEU A 298 -9.69 6.43 20.00
CA LEU A 298 -8.71 6.90 20.99
C LEU A 298 -9.39 7.61 22.16
N GLN A 299 -10.43 8.41 21.91
CA GLN A 299 -11.23 9.05 22.96
C GLN A 299 -11.89 8.03 23.89
N ARG A 300 -12.48 6.96 23.34
CA ARG A 300 -13.06 5.86 24.14
C ARG A 300 -12.00 5.12 24.94
N GLU A 301 -10.82 4.89 24.36
CA GLU A 301 -9.69 4.26 25.06
C GLU A 301 -9.18 5.15 26.21
N VAL A 302 -9.02 6.47 25.99
CA VAL A 302 -8.66 7.44 27.04
C VAL A 302 -9.69 7.40 28.16
N SER A 303 -10.98 7.36 27.83
CA SER A 303 -12.08 7.25 28.79
C SER A 303 -11.97 6.00 29.66
N SER A 304 -11.71 4.86 29.03
CA SER A 304 -11.53 3.59 29.73
C SER A 304 -10.31 3.61 30.64
N GLN A 305 -9.16 4.10 30.15
CA GLN A 305 -7.93 4.21 30.95
C GLN A 305 -8.10 5.17 32.14
N MET A 306 -8.81 6.28 31.96
CA MET A 306 -9.09 7.23 33.03
C MET A 306 -9.94 6.60 34.13
N LYS A 307 -10.95 5.79 33.77
CA LYS A 307 -11.75 5.02 34.74
C LYS A 307 -10.90 4.02 35.52
N LEU A 308 -10.04 3.25 34.84
CA LEU A 308 -9.11 2.32 35.49
C LEU A 308 -8.14 3.02 36.46
N LEU A 309 -7.64 4.20 36.09
CA LEU A 309 -6.80 5.02 36.96
C LEU A 309 -7.56 5.50 38.20
N LYS A 310 -8.80 6.00 38.04
CA LYS A 310 -9.66 6.41 39.16
C LYS A 310 -9.89 5.25 40.13
N GLU A 311 -10.24 4.07 39.63
CA GLU A 311 -10.43 2.87 40.46
C GLU A 311 -9.15 2.44 41.18
N ALA A 312 -8.01 2.46 40.48
CA ALA A 312 -6.73 2.09 41.05
C ALA A 312 -6.28 3.06 42.16
N MET A 313 -6.66 4.33 42.07
CA MET A 313 -6.33 5.37 43.04
C MET A 313 -7.32 5.47 44.20
N GLN A 314 -8.62 5.25 43.97
CA GLN A 314 -9.64 5.22 45.02
C GLN A 314 -9.47 4.05 46.00
N ALA A 315 -8.82 2.97 45.57
CA ALA A 315 -8.72 1.75 46.37
C ALA A 315 -7.72 1.80 47.55
N LYS A 316 -6.78 2.75 47.65
CA LYS A 316 -5.71 2.74 48.68
C LYS A 316 -5.14 4.13 49.04
N MET A 317 -4.87 4.38 50.33
CA MET A 317 -4.14 5.57 50.81
C MET A 317 -2.68 5.66 50.32
N ALA A 318 -2.09 4.55 49.86
CA ALA A 318 -0.78 4.52 49.22
C ALA A 318 -0.82 3.50 48.06
N VAL A 319 -0.66 4.00 46.83
CA VAL A 319 -0.72 3.16 45.63
C VAL A 319 0.71 2.86 45.15
N PRO A 320 1.08 1.58 44.94
CA PRO A 320 2.42 1.24 44.45
C PRO A 320 2.71 1.89 43.09
N THR A 321 3.82 2.61 42.97
CA THR A 321 4.28 3.25 41.73
C THR A 321 4.39 2.27 40.57
N ALA A 322 4.81 1.03 40.85
CA ALA A 322 4.87 -0.07 39.88
C ALA A 322 3.52 -0.41 39.23
N LYS A 323 2.39 -0.08 39.88
CA LYS A 323 1.05 -0.31 39.34
C LYS A 323 0.49 0.90 38.59
N VAL A 324 0.78 2.13 39.05
CA VAL A 324 0.17 3.35 38.49
C VAL A 324 0.98 3.93 37.34
N PHE A 325 2.32 3.87 37.40
CA PHE A 325 3.16 4.43 36.33
C PHE A 325 2.89 3.80 34.95
N PRO A 326 2.68 2.47 34.81
CA PRO A 326 2.27 1.89 33.53
C PRO A 326 0.95 2.46 33.00
N LEU A 327 -0.02 2.74 33.87
CA LEU A 327 -1.31 3.32 33.49
C LEU A 327 -1.17 4.78 33.04
N PHE A 328 -0.35 5.59 33.72
CA PHE A 328 -0.04 6.95 33.27
C PHE A 328 0.74 6.96 31.95
N LYS A 329 1.72 6.05 31.78
CA LYS A 329 2.43 5.88 30.51
C LYS A 329 1.45 5.50 29.38
N MET A 330 0.48 4.62 29.64
CA MET A 330 -0.55 4.27 28.66
C MET A 330 -1.42 5.48 28.29
N LEU A 331 -1.88 6.25 29.27
CA LEU A 331 -2.65 7.47 29.04
C LEU A 331 -1.87 8.48 28.18
N SER A 332 -0.58 8.65 28.44
CA SER A 332 0.29 9.51 27.62
C SER A 332 0.45 9.00 26.18
N LYS A 333 0.47 7.69 25.94
CA LYS A 333 0.52 7.12 24.58
C LYS A 333 -0.77 7.34 23.81
N LEU A 334 -1.91 7.24 24.48
CA LEU A 334 -3.20 7.56 23.86
C LEU A 334 -3.30 9.04 23.52
N TRP A 335 -2.78 9.91 24.40
CA TRP A 335 -2.66 11.35 24.15
C TRP A 335 -1.76 11.68 22.96
N SER A 336 -0.57 11.07 22.86
CA SER A 336 0.30 11.27 21.70
C SER A 336 -0.40 10.81 20.42
N GLY A 337 -1.10 9.67 20.46
CA GLY A 337 -1.91 9.21 19.33
C GLY A 337 -2.94 10.25 18.87
N LEU A 338 -3.68 10.88 19.79
CA LEU A 338 -4.63 11.96 19.43
C LEU A 338 -3.95 13.15 18.76
N ARG A 339 -2.76 13.54 19.24
CA ARG A 339 -1.97 14.61 18.64
C ARG A 339 -1.47 14.25 17.25
N ASP A 340 -0.99 13.01 17.08
CA ASP A 340 -0.48 12.53 15.79
C ASP A 340 -1.60 12.55 14.73
N GLU A 341 -2.85 12.21 15.10
CA GLU A 341 -4.02 12.39 14.23
C GLU A 341 -4.25 13.86 13.82
N GLY A 342 -4.05 14.80 14.76
CA GLY A 342 -4.18 16.23 14.49
C GLY A 342 -3.14 16.77 13.53
N GLU A 343 -1.88 16.37 13.71
CA GLU A 343 -0.80 16.74 12.79
C GLU A 343 -1.01 16.14 11.39
N LEU A 344 -1.53 14.92 11.32
CA LEU A 344 -1.90 14.32 10.03
C LEU A 344 -2.99 15.14 9.32
N LEU A 345 -4.03 15.57 10.03
CA LEU A 345 -5.06 16.45 9.45
C LEU A 345 -4.48 17.77 8.95
N ASN A 346 -3.51 18.34 9.65
CA ASN A 346 -2.80 19.54 9.18
C ASN A 346 -2.05 19.28 7.87
N ILE A 347 -1.37 18.12 7.74
CA ILE A 347 -0.72 17.72 6.50
C ILE A 347 -1.75 17.60 5.36
N LEU A 348 -2.88 16.93 5.59
CA LEU A 348 -3.95 16.80 4.59
C LEU A 348 -4.50 18.17 4.16
N ASN A 349 -4.69 19.10 5.09
CA ASN A 349 -5.16 20.45 4.79
C ASN A 349 -4.11 21.27 4.00
N ASN A 350 -2.82 21.07 4.26
CA ASN A 350 -1.74 21.71 3.50
C ASN A 350 -1.67 21.18 2.05
N ILE A 351 -1.87 19.87 1.86
CA ILE A 351 -1.98 19.26 0.53
C ILE A 351 -3.19 19.85 -0.19
N LEU A 352 -4.36 19.87 0.46
CA LEU A 352 -5.59 20.47 -0.10
C LEU A 352 -5.37 21.90 -0.59
N PHE A 353 -4.79 22.76 0.26
CA PHE A 353 -4.51 24.15 -0.10
C PHE A 353 -3.57 24.27 -1.30
N SER A 354 -2.56 23.39 -1.37
CA SER A 354 -1.59 23.39 -2.45
C SER A 354 -2.14 22.84 -3.76
N LEU A 355 -3.28 22.12 -3.74
CA LEU A 355 -3.93 21.62 -4.95
C LEU A 355 -4.79 22.69 -5.65
N GLN A 356 -5.33 23.67 -4.93
CA GLN A 356 -6.23 24.69 -5.49
C GLN A 356 -5.64 25.48 -6.67
N PRO A 357 -4.36 25.91 -6.67
CA PRO A 357 -3.80 26.70 -7.76
C PRO A 357 -3.78 25.98 -9.12
N PHE A 358 -3.79 24.64 -9.13
CA PHE A 358 -3.76 23.85 -10.37
C PHE A 358 -5.11 23.84 -11.13
N LEU A 359 -6.15 24.46 -10.57
CA LEU A 359 -7.41 24.70 -11.26
C LEU A 359 -7.45 26.09 -11.93
N GLY A 360 -6.40 26.91 -11.78
CA GLY A 360 -6.39 28.30 -12.22
C GLY A 360 -6.55 28.48 -13.73
N SER A 361 -5.80 27.71 -14.53
CA SER A 361 -5.80 27.86 -16.00
C SER A 361 -7.16 27.60 -16.62
N GLN A 362 -7.87 26.56 -16.17
CA GLN A 362 -9.19 26.25 -16.70
C GLN A 362 -10.23 27.32 -16.34
N ALA A 363 -10.17 27.91 -15.13
CA ALA A 363 -11.09 28.96 -14.71
C ALA A 363 -10.85 30.26 -15.49
N GLN A 364 -9.61 30.49 -15.93
CA GLN A 364 -9.24 31.61 -16.78
C GLN A 364 -9.69 31.43 -18.22
N ILE A 365 -9.59 30.21 -18.78
CA ILE A 365 -9.99 29.91 -20.16
C ILE A 365 -11.52 29.82 -20.28
N PHE A 366 -12.16 29.08 -19.36
CA PHE A 366 -13.58 28.76 -19.40
C PHE A 366 -14.28 29.45 -18.22
N SER A 367 -14.70 30.70 -18.45
CA SER A 367 -15.52 31.41 -17.47
C SER A 367 -16.88 30.71 -17.27
N GLU A 368 -17.49 30.88 -16.10
CA GLU A 368 -18.80 30.27 -15.82
C GLU A 368 -19.86 30.67 -16.85
N ALA A 369 -19.86 31.94 -17.26
CA ALA A 369 -20.77 32.45 -18.30
C ALA A 369 -20.54 31.80 -19.67
N TYR A 370 -19.29 31.48 -20.01
CA TYR A 370 -18.97 30.77 -21.25
C TYR A 370 -19.48 29.33 -21.22
N LEU A 371 -19.28 28.62 -20.11
CA LEU A 371 -19.83 27.28 -19.93
C LEU A 371 -21.37 27.28 -19.96
N ASP A 372 -22.02 28.27 -19.34
CA ASP A 372 -23.49 28.40 -19.39
C ASP A 372 -24.01 28.66 -20.81
N SER A 373 -23.29 29.47 -21.61
CA SER A 373 -23.62 29.68 -23.02
C SER A 373 -23.48 28.42 -23.88
N MET A 374 -22.67 27.44 -23.45
CA MET A 374 -22.54 26.15 -24.15
C MET A 374 -23.55 25.12 -23.67
N LEU A 375 -24.06 25.27 -22.45
CA LEU A 375 -25.04 24.37 -21.85
C LEU A 375 -26.46 24.71 -22.32
N GLU A 376 -26.81 25.99 -22.46
CA GLU A 376 -28.15 26.50 -22.87
C GLU A 376 -29.32 25.73 -22.23
N ASP A 377 -29.89 24.75 -22.94
CA ASP A 377 -31.06 23.94 -22.52
C ASP A 377 -30.69 22.52 -22.05
N SER A 378 -29.39 22.20 -21.95
CA SER A 378 -28.93 20.85 -21.58
C SER A 378 -28.95 20.64 -20.07
N GLU A 379 -29.62 19.57 -19.63
CA GLU A 379 -29.60 19.18 -18.23
C GLU A 379 -28.19 18.70 -17.82
N VAL A 380 -27.61 19.35 -16.81
CA VAL A 380 -26.33 18.94 -16.24
C VAL A 380 -26.57 17.76 -15.30
N LYS A 381 -26.34 16.56 -15.80
CA LYS A 381 -26.52 15.32 -15.04
C LYS A 381 -25.34 15.06 -14.11
N THR A 382 -25.60 14.50 -12.94
CA THR A 382 -24.55 13.94 -12.07
C THR A 382 -24.07 12.59 -12.58
N ASP A 383 -22.92 12.12 -12.10
CA ASP A 383 -22.42 10.80 -12.46
C ASP A 383 -23.35 9.67 -12.00
N GLU A 384 -23.99 9.82 -10.83
CA GLU A 384 -25.00 8.89 -10.34
C GLU A 384 -26.22 8.83 -11.25
N GLN A 385 -26.68 9.99 -11.75
CA GLN A 385 -27.78 10.06 -12.70
C GLN A 385 -27.40 9.40 -14.03
N ARG A 386 -26.21 9.66 -14.57
CA ARG A 386 -25.69 8.98 -15.77
C ARG A 386 -25.62 7.47 -15.60
N MET A 387 -25.20 7.00 -14.43
CA MET A 387 -25.18 5.57 -14.13
C MET A 387 -26.61 5.00 -14.05
N LEU A 388 -27.55 5.72 -13.44
CA LEU A 388 -28.93 5.25 -13.28
C LEU A 388 -29.66 5.07 -14.62
N GLU A 389 -29.37 5.91 -15.62
CA GLU A 389 -29.98 5.80 -16.97
C GLU A 389 -29.70 4.46 -17.66
N SER A 390 -28.64 3.76 -17.25
CA SER A 390 -28.23 2.48 -17.82
C SER A 390 -28.51 1.29 -16.90
N SER A 391 -29.20 1.49 -15.77
CA SER A 391 -29.41 0.43 -14.77
C SER A 391 -30.29 -0.72 -15.25
N ASP A 392 -31.21 -0.42 -16.18
CA ASP A 392 -32.18 -1.40 -16.69
C ASP A 392 -31.58 -2.27 -17.81
N ASP A 393 -30.44 -1.85 -18.37
CA ASP A 393 -29.78 -2.48 -19.51
C ASP A 393 -28.74 -3.52 -19.08
N ARG A 394 -29.17 -4.57 -18.39
CA ARG A 394 -28.28 -5.66 -17.98
C ARG A 394 -27.82 -6.53 -19.15
N ILE A 395 -26.57 -6.98 -19.10
CA ILE A 395 -26.02 -7.93 -20.05
C ILE A 395 -26.59 -9.31 -19.79
N ASP A 396 -26.97 -10.00 -20.86
CA ASP A 396 -27.34 -11.40 -20.78
C ASP A 396 -26.07 -12.26 -20.86
N PRO A 397 -25.64 -12.92 -19.77
CA PRO A 397 -24.43 -13.74 -19.77
C PRO A 397 -24.52 -14.93 -20.74
N VAL A 398 -25.72 -15.31 -21.19
CA VAL A 398 -25.90 -16.40 -22.17
C VAL A 398 -25.39 -15.99 -23.56
N GLN A 399 -25.40 -14.70 -23.89
CA GLN A 399 -24.99 -14.18 -25.20
C GLN A 399 -23.46 -14.08 -25.35
N LEU A 400 -22.71 -14.03 -24.24
CA LEU A 400 -21.26 -13.76 -24.20
C LEU A 400 -20.51 -14.83 -23.38
N LYS A 401 -20.73 -16.11 -23.69
CA LYS A 401 -20.13 -17.26 -22.96
C LYS A 401 -18.59 -17.30 -22.93
N THR A 402 -17.93 -16.54 -23.79
CA THR A 402 -16.46 -16.49 -23.89
C THR A 402 -15.82 -15.65 -22.79
N GLN A 403 -16.58 -14.84 -22.06
CA GLN A 403 -16.08 -13.87 -21.11
C GLN A 403 -16.67 -14.10 -19.71
N GLU A 404 -15.90 -13.78 -18.67
CA GLU A 404 -16.32 -13.89 -17.27
C GLU A 404 -16.96 -12.57 -16.82
N TRP A 405 -18.24 -12.63 -16.42
CA TRP A 405 -19.02 -11.47 -15.97
C TRP A 405 -19.35 -11.58 -14.48
N LEU A 406 -19.13 -10.49 -13.75
CA LEU A 406 -19.48 -10.37 -12.33
C LEU A 406 -20.71 -9.48 -12.18
N PHE A 407 -21.62 -9.91 -11.31
CA PHE A 407 -22.86 -9.21 -11.01
C PHE A 407 -22.99 -8.97 -9.49
N PRO A 408 -23.78 -7.96 -9.06
CA PRO A 408 -24.01 -7.66 -7.65
C PRO A 408 -24.52 -8.86 -6.84
N GLU A 409 -25.34 -9.71 -7.46
CA GLU A 409 -26.00 -10.83 -6.78
C GLU A 409 -25.06 -12.02 -6.53
N THR A 410 -24.01 -12.18 -7.34
CA THR A 410 -23.12 -13.36 -7.33
C THR A 410 -21.79 -13.13 -6.63
N THR A 411 -21.42 -11.87 -6.38
CA THR A 411 -20.08 -11.49 -5.92
C THR A 411 -20.13 -10.90 -4.51
N ALA A 412 -19.36 -11.48 -3.57
CA ALA A 412 -19.19 -10.88 -2.25
C ALA A 412 -18.39 -9.56 -2.34
N SER A 413 -18.76 -8.55 -1.56
CA SER A 413 -18.13 -7.21 -1.55
C SER A 413 -18.08 -6.55 -2.94
N PHE A 414 -19.15 -6.68 -3.74
CA PHE A 414 -19.21 -6.13 -5.10
C PHE A 414 -18.92 -4.63 -5.19
N ASN A 415 -19.30 -3.84 -4.18
CA ASN A 415 -19.07 -2.39 -4.15
C ASN A 415 -17.60 -2.01 -3.92
N GLU A 416 -16.77 -2.95 -3.46
CA GLU A 416 -15.35 -2.74 -3.14
C GLU A 416 -14.42 -3.32 -4.23
N LEU A 417 -14.98 -3.72 -5.38
CA LEU A 417 -14.19 -4.31 -6.45
C LEU A 417 -13.19 -3.31 -7.03
N PRO A 418 -11.92 -3.72 -7.27
CA PRO A 418 -10.91 -2.86 -7.88
C PRO A 418 -11.19 -2.69 -9.38
N LEU A 419 -11.95 -1.66 -9.72
CA LEU A 419 -12.29 -1.33 -11.11
C LEU A 419 -11.09 -0.69 -11.83
N GLN A 420 -10.80 -1.18 -13.03
CA GLN A 420 -9.80 -0.59 -13.92
C GLN A 420 -10.26 0.81 -14.35
N TYR A 421 -9.29 1.68 -14.66
CA TYR A 421 -9.56 3.06 -15.09
C TYR A 421 -10.33 3.89 -14.05
N ASN A 422 -10.20 3.54 -12.76
CA ASN A 422 -10.94 4.16 -11.65
C ASN A 422 -12.48 4.13 -11.85
N GLY A 423 -13.01 3.09 -12.51
CA GLY A 423 -14.45 2.95 -12.73
C GLY A 423 -14.99 3.71 -13.94
N LEU A 424 -14.11 4.22 -14.82
CA LEU A 424 -14.50 4.85 -16.07
C LEU A 424 -14.66 3.84 -17.21
N CYS A 425 -15.55 4.14 -18.15
CA CYS A 425 -15.80 3.30 -19.31
C CYS A 425 -14.68 3.42 -20.36
N GLY A 426 -13.84 2.39 -20.49
CA GLY A 426 -12.75 2.34 -21.47
C GLY A 426 -13.23 2.39 -22.93
N TYR A 427 -14.41 1.84 -23.23
CA TYR A 427 -15.01 1.91 -24.57
C TYR A 427 -15.36 3.35 -24.97
N THR A 428 -16.00 4.11 -24.07
CA THR A 428 -16.39 5.50 -24.33
C THR A 428 -15.16 6.38 -24.55
N LEU A 429 -14.11 6.17 -23.76
CA LEU A 429 -12.84 6.88 -23.91
C LEU A 429 -12.25 6.73 -25.32
N VAL A 430 -12.34 5.52 -25.90
CA VAL A 430 -11.85 5.23 -27.26
C VAL A 430 -12.78 5.82 -28.33
N ASN A 431 -14.08 5.49 -28.28
CA ASN A 431 -15.00 5.80 -29.37
C ASN A 431 -15.49 7.26 -29.40
N ARG A 432 -15.53 7.96 -28.26
CA ARG A 432 -15.96 9.37 -28.16
C ARG A 432 -14.77 10.29 -27.90
N ASP A 433 -13.71 10.09 -28.68
CA ASP A 433 -12.51 10.90 -28.71
C ASP A 433 -11.95 11.40 -27.35
N GLY A 434 -11.87 10.54 -26.34
CA GLY A 434 -11.27 10.88 -25.05
C GLY A 434 -12.27 11.32 -23.97
N LEU A 435 -13.58 11.20 -24.21
CA LEU A 435 -14.60 11.51 -23.22
C LEU A 435 -14.57 10.52 -22.02
N LEU A 436 -14.51 11.05 -20.80
CA LEU A 436 -14.54 10.28 -19.57
C LEU A 436 -15.96 10.20 -19.02
N LEU A 437 -16.60 9.03 -19.15
CA LEU A 437 -17.89 8.76 -18.51
C LEU A 437 -17.75 7.67 -17.44
N PRO A 438 -18.45 7.80 -16.30
CA PRO A 438 -18.52 6.73 -15.32
C PRO A 438 -19.17 5.49 -15.93
N GLY A 439 -18.65 4.31 -15.57
CA GLY A 439 -19.28 3.04 -15.89
C GLY A 439 -20.23 2.63 -14.77
N ASN A 440 -21.36 2.01 -15.12
CA ASN A 440 -22.32 1.48 -14.17
C ASN A 440 -22.01 -0.01 -13.90
N PRO A 441 -21.59 -0.39 -12.68
CA PRO A 441 -21.33 -1.79 -12.35
C PRO A 441 -22.56 -2.70 -12.47
N ASN A 442 -23.78 -2.15 -12.35
CA ASN A 442 -25.02 -2.92 -12.40
C ASN A 442 -25.33 -3.53 -13.77
N ILE A 443 -24.73 -3.00 -14.85
CA ILE A 443 -24.82 -3.56 -16.21
C ILE A 443 -24.16 -4.96 -16.26
N GLY A 444 -23.08 -5.12 -15.49
CA GLY A 444 -22.19 -6.28 -15.46
C GLY A 444 -20.74 -5.84 -15.56
N VAL A 445 -19.90 -6.35 -14.65
CA VAL A 445 -18.45 -6.08 -14.63
C VAL A 445 -17.74 -7.18 -15.43
N LEU A 446 -17.01 -6.80 -16.48
CA LEU A 446 -16.25 -7.74 -17.30
C LEU A 446 -14.89 -8.02 -16.66
N LYS A 447 -14.58 -9.30 -16.41
CA LYS A 447 -13.24 -9.74 -16.01
C LYS A 447 -12.46 -10.22 -17.22
N HIS A 448 -11.38 -9.52 -17.54
CA HIS A 448 -10.45 -9.87 -18.62
C HIS A 448 -9.00 -9.72 -18.17
N LYS A 449 -8.19 -10.79 -18.30
CA LYS A 449 -6.79 -10.84 -17.84
C LYS A 449 -6.60 -10.36 -16.39
N GLU A 450 -7.44 -10.85 -15.47
CA GLU A 450 -7.46 -10.47 -14.03
C GLU A 450 -7.78 -8.99 -13.75
N LYS A 451 -8.22 -8.22 -14.74
CA LYS A 451 -8.68 -6.84 -14.60
C LYS A 451 -10.19 -6.74 -14.76
N LEU A 452 -10.81 -5.83 -14.00
CA LEU A 452 -12.26 -5.63 -13.95
C LEU A 452 -12.62 -4.34 -14.69
N TYR A 453 -13.49 -4.44 -15.70
CA TYR A 453 -13.92 -3.31 -16.52
C TYR A 453 -15.41 -3.03 -16.37
N VAL A 454 -15.77 -1.76 -16.39
CA VAL A 454 -17.16 -1.26 -16.31
C VAL A 454 -17.50 -0.43 -17.53
N PHE A 455 -18.80 -0.30 -17.81
CA PHE A 455 -19.31 0.30 -19.04
C PHE A 455 -20.45 1.27 -18.79
N THR A 456 -20.62 2.25 -19.66
CA THR A 456 -21.73 3.23 -19.58
C THR A 456 -23.04 2.65 -20.12
N SER A 457 -22.99 1.69 -21.05
CA SER A 457 -24.19 1.07 -21.63
C SER A 457 -23.96 -0.39 -21.98
N LYS A 458 -25.04 -1.15 -22.16
CA LYS A 458 -25.00 -2.54 -22.64
C LYS A 458 -24.31 -2.66 -24.00
N GLU A 459 -24.56 -1.74 -24.91
CA GLU A 459 -23.90 -1.74 -26.22
C GLU A 459 -22.38 -1.59 -26.12
N ALA A 460 -21.91 -0.68 -25.26
CA ALA A 460 -20.49 -0.47 -24.99
C ALA A 460 -19.86 -1.75 -24.44
N ALA A 461 -20.54 -2.41 -23.50
CA ALA A 461 -20.07 -3.64 -22.90
C ALA A 461 -20.00 -4.81 -23.91
N VAL A 462 -21.02 -4.98 -24.74
CA VAL A 462 -21.06 -6.01 -25.79
C VAL A 462 -19.93 -5.78 -26.80
N LYS A 463 -19.78 -4.55 -27.30
CA LYS A 463 -18.73 -4.20 -28.29
C LYS A 463 -17.33 -4.41 -27.70
N PHE A 464 -17.11 -4.00 -26.45
CA PHE A 464 -15.84 -4.22 -25.76
C PHE A 464 -15.55 -5.71 -25.57
N ALA A 465 -16.56 -6.51 -25.18
CA ALA A 465 -16.40 -7.94 -24.92
C ALA A 465 -16.00 -8.75 -26.17
N PHE A 466 -16.35 -8.29 -27.37
CA PHE A 466 -15.92 -8.90 -28.63
C PHE A 466 -14.43 -8.71 -28.92
N SER A 467 -13.83 -7.60 -28.49
CA SER A 467 -12.43 -7.26 -28.81
C SER A 467 -11.70 -6.50 -27.68
N PRO A 468 -11.63 -7.07 -26.46
CA PRO A 468 -11.15 -6.34 -25.29
C PRO A 468 -9.67 -5.92 -25.41
N ASP A 469 -8.83 -6.74 -26.05
CA ASP A 469 -7.42 -6.43 -26.24
C ASP A 469 -7.16 -5.24 -27.19
N SER A 470 -8.03 -5.03 -28.20
CA SER A 470 -7.94 -3.86 -29.08
C SER A 470 -8.21 -2.58 -28.31
N PHE A 471 -9.34 -2.54 -27.58
CA PHE A 471 -9.73 -1.38 -26.79
C PHE A 471 -8.72 -1.06 -25.70
N VAL A 472 -8.17 -2.06 -25.00
CA VAL A 472 -7.11 -1.83 -23.99
C VAL A 472 -5.86 -1.20 -24.63
N SER A 473 -5.49 -1.63 -25.84
CA SER A 473 -4.35 -1.06 -26.56
C SER A 473 -4.64 0.36 -27.05
N GLU A 474 -5.84 0.62 -27.56
CA GLU A 474 -6.27 1.95 -28.02
C GLU A 474 -6.37 2.96 -26.87
N VAL A 475 -6.80 2.53 -25.67
CA VAL A 475 -6.74 3.36 -24.46
C VAL A 475 -5.29 3.75 -24.14
N ALA A 476 -4.34 2.80 -24.25
CA ALA A 476 -2.93 3.09 -24.02
C ALA A 476 -2.36 4.06 -25.07
N GLU A 477 -2.72 3.93 -26.36
CA GLU A 477 -2.32 4.88 -27.39
C GLU A 477 -2.88 6.28 -27.14
N LYS A 478 -4.14 6.40 -26.67
CA LYS A 478 -4.70 7.70 -26.28
C LYS A 478 -3.97 8.33 -25.10
N ALA A 479 -3.61 7.55 -24.10
CA ALA A 479 -2.86 8.04 -22.95
C ALA A 479 -1.44 8.52 -23.31
N LYS A 480 -0.86 8.03 -24.43
CA LYS A 480 0.40 8.60 -24.96
C LYS A 480 0.22 9.99 -25.56
N CYS A 481 -0.94 10.26 -26.17
CA CYS A 481 -1.29 11.58 -26.69
C CYS A 481 -1.69 12.57 -25.58
N PHE A 482 -2.30 12.06 -24.51
CA PHE A 482 -2.76 12.83 -23.35
C PHE A 482 -2.12 12.26 -22.07
N PRO A 483 -0.90 12.71 -21.71
CA PRO A 483 -0.15 12.15 -20.60
C PRO A 483 -0.85 12.30 -19.24
N GLU A 484 -1.81 13.21 -19.12
CA GLU A 484 -2.64 13.41 -17.92
C GLU A 484 -3.48 12.16 -17.61
N LEU A 485 -3.87 11.41 -18.64
CA LEU A 485 -4.67 10.20 -18.49
C LEU A 485 -3.89 9.06 -17.83
N ILE A 486 -2.57 9.09 -17.83
CA ILE A 486 -1.74 7.96 -17.36
C ILE A 486 -1.95 7.71 -15.87
N HIS A 487 -1.82 8.75 -15.04
CA HIS A 487 -2.09 8.65 -13.60
C HIS A 487 -3.59 8.56 -13.32
N LEU A 488 -4.42 9.32 -14.05
CA LEU A 488 -5.87 9.33 -13.86
C LEU A 488 -6.51 7.95 -14.06
N LEU A 489 -6.03 7.18 -15.04
CA LEU A 489 -6.55 5.85 -15.36
C LEU A 489 -5.74 4.72 -14.68
N LYS A 490 -4.73 5.06 -13.88
CA LYS A 490 -3.81 4.13 -13.20
C LYS A 490 -3.21 3.08 -14.17
N LEU A 491 -2.65 3.55 -15.28
CA LEU A 491 -2.10 2.67 -16.32
C LEU A 491 -0.74 2.10 -15.88
N GLN A 492 -0.74 0.90 -15.29
CA GLN A 492 0.47 0.18 -14.86
C GLN A 492 1.49 -0.10 -16.00
N GLN A 493 1.10 0.01 -17.26
CA GLN A 493 2.01 -0.17 -18.39
C GLN A 493 3.04 0.97 -18.51
N PHE A 494 2.80 2.08 -17.81
CA PHE A 494 3.68 3.24 -17.79
C PHE A 494 4.29 3.48 -16.40
N SER A 495 4.52 2.42 -15.60
CA SER A 495 5.14 2.53 -14.27
C SER A 495 6.49 3.25 -14.24
N CYS A 496 7.16 3.45 -15.38
CA CYS A 496 8.35 4.28 -15.51
C CYS A 496 8.10 5.80 -15.38
N LEU A 497 6.85 6.24 -15.48
CA LEU A 497 6.43 7.64 -15.37
C LEU A 497 5.98 8.05 -13.96
N SER A 498 5.57 7.08 -13.14
CA SER A 498 5.26 7.31 -11.73
C SER A 498 6.58 7.27 -10.96
N LEU A 499 6.92 8.37 -10.29
CA LEU A 499 8.17 8.48 -9.51
C LEU A 499 8.24 7.44 -8.37
N CYS A 500 7.08 6.92 -7.98
CA CYS A 500 6.90 5.99 -6.88
C CYS A 500 6.37 4.62 -7.35
N SER A 501 7.06 3.97 -8.30
CA SER A 501 6.82 2.54 -8.60
C SER A 501 7.08 1.61 -7.38
N GLU A 502 7.64 2.14 -6.29
CA GLU A 502 7.87 1.41 -5.03
C GLU A 502 6.75 1.59 -3.98
N MET A 503 5.81 2.54 -4.16
CA MET A 503 4.73 2.84 -3.20
C MET A 503 3.36 2.24 -3.58
N GLN A 504 3.34 1.15 -4.34
CA GLN A 504 2.20 0.25 -4.22
C GLN A 504 2.29 -0.37 -2.81
N PRO A 505 1.21 -0.38 -2.00
CA PRO A 505 1.19 -1.20 -0.81
C PRO A 505 1.30 -2.66 -1.26
N ARG A 506 2.53 -3.17 -1.31
CA ARG A 506 2.79 -4.59 -1.12
C ARG A 506 2.25 -4.90 0.27
N GLU A 507 1.06 -5.50 0.30
CA GLU A 507 0.29 -5.90 1.49
C GLU A 507 -0.85 -4.96 1.94
N GLY A 508 -1.66 -4.49 0.99
CA GLY A 508 -3.11 -4.58 1.21
C GLY A 508 -3.54 -5.96 0.72
N LEU A 509 -4.10 -6.82 1.58
CA LEU A 509 -4.68 -8.09 1.16
C LEU A 509 -5.50 -7.88 -0.11
N VAL A 510 -4.99 -8.37 -1.26
CA VAL A 510 -5.79 -8.52 -2.46
C VAL A 510 -6.85 -9.54 -2.08
N VAL A 511 -7.97 -9.05 -1.55
CA VAL A 511 -9.17 -9.85 -1.31
C VAL A 511 -9.60 -10.26 -2.70
N LYS A 512 -9.18 -11.47 -3.11
CA LYS A 512 -9.67 -12.06 -4.34
C LYS A 512 -11.20 -12.04 -4.24
N PRO A 513 -11.91 -11.48 -5.23
CA PRO A 513 -13.36 -11.49 -5.20
C PRO A 513 -13.81 -12.95 -5.04
N ILE A 514 -14.49 -13.23 -3.93
CA ILE A 514 -15.02 -14.56 -3.66
C ILE A 514 -16.31 -14.67 -4.47
N ILE A 515 -16.16 -15.23 -5.67
CA ILE A 515 -17.29 -15.56 -6.53
C ILE A 515 -18.00 -16.76 -5.91
N LYS A 516 -19.25 -16.59 -5.49
CA LYS A 516 -20.08 -17.71 -5.03
C LYS A 516 -20.76 -18.32 -6.25
N CYS A 517 -20.25 -19.45 -6.74
CA CYS A 517 -20.91 -20.24 -7.78
C CYS A 517 -21.59 -21.46 -7.17
N GLU A 518 -22.81 -21.77 -7.60
CA GLU A 518 -23.51 -23.00 -7.24
C GLU A 518 -22.90 -24.16 -8.06
N SER A 519 -22.05 -24.96 -7.44
CA SER A 519 -21.44 -26.15 -8.04
C SER A 519 -22.11 -27.41 -7.52
N GLY A 520 -22.98 -28.01 -8.32
CA GLY A 520 -23.55 -29.32 -8.04
C GLY A 520 -22.50 -30.41 -8.19
N THR A 521 -22.01 -30.97 -7.08
CA THR A 521 -21.09 -32.12 -7.11
C THR A 521 -21.90 -33.35 -6.71
N GLN A 522 -22.21 -34.23 -7.66
CA GLN A 522 -22.76 -35.54 -7.32
C GLN A 522 -21.59 -36.40 -6.84
N THR A 523 -21.48 -36.60 -5.52
CA THR A 523 -20.50 -37.51 -4.93
C THR A 523 -20.72 -38.91 -5.48
N GLU A 524 -19.69 -39.49 -6.08
CA GLU A 524 -19.67 -40.91 -6.42
C GLU A 524 -19.92 -41.72 -5.13
N ILE A 525 -20.93 -42.59 -5.15
CA ILE A 525 -21.33 -43.38 -3.97
C ILE A 525 -20.23 -44.41 -3.62
N HIS A 526 -19.35 -44.74 -4.58
CA HIS A 526 -18.24 -45.69 -4.44
C HIS A 526 -17.01 -45.23 -5.24
N PRO A 527 -16.14 -44.37 -4.70
CA PRO A 527 -14.90 -44.00 -5.36
C PRO A 527 -13.98 -45.22 -5.47
N VAL A 528 -13.60 -45.60 -6.70
CA VAL A 528 -12.59 -46.64 -6.93
C VAL A 528 -11.21 -45.96 -6.92
N GLU A 529 -10.46 -46.13 -5.84
CA GLU A 529 -9.14 -45.54 -5.65
C GLU A 529 -8.14 -46.08 -6.68
N LYS A 530 -7.74 -45.25 -7.65
CA LYS A 530 -6.77 -45.64 -8.68
C LYS A 530 -5.32 -45.68 -8.21
N ASN A 531 -5.00 -45.09 -7.05
CA ASN A 531 -3.62 -44.98 -6.58
C ASN A 531 -3.52 -45.09 -5.05
N ILE A 532 -3.33 -46.31 -4.54
CA ILE A 532 -3.07 -46.56 -3.12
C ILE A 532 -1.56 -46.56 -2.89
N VAL A 533 -1.05 -45.46 -2.36
CA VAL A 533 0.35 -45.37 -1.92
C VAL A 533 0.47 -46.09 -0.57
N LYS A 534 0.81 -47.38 -0.59
CA LYS A 534 0.96 -48.20 0.63
C LYS A 534 2.04 -47.72 1.61
N SER A 535 2.93 -46.84 1.17
CA SER A 535 3.97 -46.21 2.01
C SER A 535 3.51 -44.91 2.66
N TYR A 536 2.34 -44.39 2.31
CA TYR A 536 1.81 -43.15 2.88
C TYR A 536 1.27 -43.41 4.28
N GLU A 537 1.77 -42.66 5.26
CA GLU A 537 1.21 -42.60 6.60
C GLU A 537 0.86 -41.15 6.92
N TRP A 538 -0.40 -40.91 7.30
CA TRP A 538 -0.88 -39.58 7.65
C TRP A 538 -0.40 -39.13 9.05
N ASN A 539 0.00 -40.08 9.90
CA ASN A 539 0.39 -39.83 11.28
C ASN A 539 1.90 -39.54 11.38
N GLU A 540 2.25 -38.30 11.69
CA GLU A 540 3.63 -37.84 11.85
C GLU A 540 4.42 -38.61 12.92
N TRP A 541 3.76 -39.09 13.98
CA TRP A 541 4.41 -39.88 15.03
C TRP A 541 4.80 -41.28 14.57
N GLU A 542 4.09 -41.82 13.59
CA GLU A 542 4.38 -43.12 12.99
C GLU A 542 5.58 -43.05 12.07
N LEU A 543 5.67 -41.98 11.26
CA LEU A 543 6.85 -41.64 10.48
C LEU A 543 8.09 -41.49 11.36
N ARG A 544 7.96 -40.81 12.51
CA ARG A 544 9.08 -40.63 13.45
C ARG A 544 9.54 -41.94 14.08
N ARG A 545 8.62 -42.84 14.43
CA ARG A 545 8.95 -44.20 14.92
C ARG A 545 9.66 -45.03 13.86
N LYS A 546 9.23 -44.97 12.61
CA LYS A 546 9.91 -45.65 11.50
C LYS A 546 11.32 -45.13 11.26
N ALA A 547 11.51 -43.81 11.32
CA ALA A 547 12.84 -43.20 11.20
C ALA A 547 13.78 -43.67 12.32
N LEU A 548 13.31 -43.71 13.56
CA LEU A 548 14.09 -44.24 14.69
C LEU A 548 14.43 -45.72 14.53
N LYS A 549 13.50 -46.54 14.01
CA LYS A 549 13.75 -47.96 13.74
C LYS A 549 14.81 -48.16 12.66
N LEU A 550 14.81 -47.33 11.61
CA LEU A 550 15.84 -47.35 10.57
C LEU A 550 17.20 -46.91 11.11
N ALA A 551 17.25 -45.89 11.95
CA ALA A 551 18.47 -45.44 12.61
C ALA A 551 19.06 -46.53 13.53
N ASP A 552 18.21 -47.21 14.29
CA ASP A 552 18.60 -48.33 15.14
C ASP A 552 19.18 -49.49 14.30
N LEU A 553 18.56 -49.81 13.15
CA LEU A 553 19.08 -50.82 12.22
C LEU A 553 20.49 -50.48 11.68
N LEU A 554 20.84 -49.20 11.50
CA LEU A 554 22.19 -48.81 11.07
C LEU A 554 23.26 -49.12 12.12
N SER A 555 22.88 -49.15 13.41
CA SER A 555 23.80 -49.47 14.51
C SER A 555 23.90 -50.97 14.82
N ARG A 556 23.04 -51.80 14.22
CA ARG A 556 23.01 -53.25 14.46
C ARG A 556 23.87 -53.98 13.43
N VAL A 557 24.76 -54.85 13.91
CA VAL A 557 25.57 -55.74 13.07
C VAL A 557 24.81 -57.05 12.85
N THR A 558 24.61 -57.45 11.59
CA THR A 558 23.94 -58.70 11.22
C THR A 558 24.82 -59.92 11.56
N VAL A 559 24.30 -60.86 12.34
CA VAL A 559 25.01 -62.10 12.74
C VAL A 559 24.80 -63.25 11.75
N SER A 560 23.83 -63.16 10.82
CA SER A 560 23.61 -64.17 9.77
C SER A 560 23.65 -63.56 8.37
N VAL A 561 24.13 -64.34 7.39
CA VAL A 561 24.32 -63.96 5.98
C VAL A 561 23.40 -64.79 5.08
N GLN A 562 22.15 -64.99 5.50
CA GLN A 562 21.16 -65.61 4.62
C GLN A 562 20.57 -64.54 3.68
N THR A 563 20.73 -64.78 2.39
CA THR A 563 20.04 -64.05 1.31
C THR A 563 18.74 -64.78 0.95
N ASP A 564 17.78 -64.09 0.31
CA ASP A 564 16.49 -64.68 -0.13
C ASP A 564 16.67 -65.96 -0.97
N LEU A 565 17.77 -66.07 -1.73
CA LEU A 565 18.11 -67.25 -2.55
C LEU A 565 18.67 -68.44 -1.74
N SER A 566 19.03 -68.22 -0.47
CA SER A 566 19.62 -69.22 0.43
C SER A 566 18.73 -69.59 1.63
N HIS A 567 17.56 -68.94 1.76
CA HIS A 567 16.65 -69.05 2.91
C HIS A 567 16.06 -70.46 3.13
N MET A 568 16.04 -71.33 2.09
CA MET A 568 15.43 -72.67 2.16
C MET A 568 16.45 -73.82 2.29
N ARG A 569 17.76 -73.55 2.36
CA ARG A 569 18.75 -74.61 2.57
C ARG A 569 18.85 -74.93 4.07
N ARG A 570 18.36 -76.11 4.47
CA ARG A 570 18.53 -76.69 5.81
C ARG A 570 19.99 -77.11 6.00
N GLU A 571 20.70 -76.45 6.92
CA GLU A 571 21.92 -77.03 7.49
C GLU A 571 21.51 -78.16 8.44
N ASN A 572 21.70 -79.42 8.02
CA ASN A 572 21.62 -80.56 8.91
C ASN A 572 22.88 -80.61 9.78
N ALA A 573 22.91 -79.84 10.87
CA ALA A 573 23.90 -80.01 11.91
C ALA A 573 23.34 -80.94 13.00
N THR A 574 23.75 -82.20 12.98
CA THR A 574 23.46 -83.18 14.04
C THR A 574 24.20 -82.72 15.31
N GLN A 575 23.46 -82.25 16.33
CA GLN A 575 24.06 -81.90 17.62
C GLN A 575 24.46 -83.17 18.39
N THR A 576 25.73 -83.54 18.35
CA THR A 576 26.36 -84.38 19.39
C THR A 576 26.89 -83.47 20.50
N TRP A 577 26.41 -83.67 21.73
CA TRP A 577 26.86 -82.94 22.91
C TRP A 577 28.24 -83.43 23.35
N LEU A 578 29.31 -82.69 23.01
CA LEU A 578 30.61 -82.85 23.65
C LEU A 578 30.74 -81.88 24.84
N PRO A 579 31.36 -82.30 25.95
CA PRO A 579 31.54 -81.48 27.13
C PRO A 579 32.37 -80.22 26.86
N ARG A 580 32.03 -79.16 27.60
CA ARG A 580 32.41 -77.76 27.38
C ARG A 580 33.90 -77.54 27.66
N ASN A 581 34.71 -77.37 26.61
CA ASN A 581 36.08 -76.88 26.76
C ASN A 581 36.15 -75.35 26.75
N ALA A 582 37.02 -74.85 27.62
CA ALA A 582 37.22 -73.45 27.95
C ALA A 582 38.04 -72.70 26.89
N ALA A 583 37.68 -71.42 26.74
CA ALA A 583 38.45 -70.30 26.20
C ALA A 583 38.74 -70.20 24.68
N CYS A 584 38.78 -68.93 24.26
CA CYS A 584 39.32 -68.32 23.05
C CYS A 584 38.45 -68.32 21.77
N GLN A 585 37.76 -67.19 21.56
CA GLN A 585 37.32 -66.71 20.26
C GLN A 585 38.54 -66.37 19.39
N SER A 586 38.86 -67.21 18.41
CA SER A 586 39.46 -66.75 17.15
C SER A 586 38.35 -66.72 16.09
N LYS A 587 38.17 -65.56 15.43
CA LYS A 587 37.23 -65.42 14.31
C LYS A 587 37.58 -66.41 13.21
N ARG A 588 36.60 -67.20 12.77
CA ARG A 588 36.64 -67.96 11.52
C ARG A 588 35.61 -67.32 10.60
N GLU A 589 36.03 -66.84 9.43
CA GLU A 589 35.12 -66.35 8.40
C GLU A 589 34.69 -67.52 7.52
N GLY A 590 33.38 -67.74 7.41
CA GLY A 590 32.77 -68.66 6.46
C GLY A 590 32.01 -67.85 5.41
N ALA A 591 32.31 -68.06 4.13
CA ALA A 591 31.57 -67.47 3.02
C ALA A 591 30.64 -68.51 2.40
N SER A 592 29.45 -68.08 1.98
CA SER A 592 28.50 -68.91 1.25
C SER A 592 28.60 -68.59 -0.25
N ASN A 593 28.70 -69.61 -1.10
CA ASN A 593 28.77 -69.45 -2.56
C ASN A 593 27.38 -69.01 -3.08
N VAL A 594 27.21 -67.71 -3.33
CA VAL A 594 26.00 -67.14 -3.93
C VAL A 594 26.23 -66.93 -5.43
N PRO A 595 25.24 -67.21 -6.32
CA PRO A 595 25.41 -67.02 -7.76
C PRO A 595 25.66 -65.55 -8.09
N LYS A 596 26.59 -65.28 -9.01
CA LYS A 596 26.92 -63.91 -9.44
C LYS A 596 25.78 -63.35 -10.30
N PRO A 597 25.14 -62.24 -9.90
CA PRO A 597 24.06 -61.69 -10.68
C PRO A 597 24.57 -61.12 -12.01
N GLN A 598 23.97 -61.53 -13.12
CA GLN A 598 24.23 -60.99 -14.45
C GLN A 598 22.95 -60.42 -15.03
N THR A 599 23.00 -59.19 -15.54
CA THR A 599 21.84 -58.53 -16.13
C THR A 599 22.19 -58.00 -17.50
N TYR A 600 21.39 -58.36 -18.49
CA TYR A 600 21.49 -57.83 -19.84
C TYR A 600 20.51 -56.66 -19.99
N VAL A 601 21.01 -55.54 -20.51
CA VAL A 601 20.20 -54.34 -20.76
C VAL A 601 20.35 -53.96 -22.22
N ALA A 602 19.24 -53.97 -22.94
CA ALA A 602 19.15 -53.56 -24.34
C ALA A 602 18.40 -52.24 -24.50
N GLY A 603 18.69 -51.50 -25.59
CA GLY A 603 18.01 -50.24 -25.92
C GLY A 603 18.78 -48.96 -25.54
N LEU A 604 20.03 -49.07 -25.08
CA LEU A 604 20.84 -47.92 -24.64
C LEU A 604 21.69 -47.27 -25.76
N ARG A 605 21.67 -47.80 -26.99
CA ARG A 605 22.43 -47.24 -28.12
C ARG A 605 21.52 -46.45 -29.08
N GLY A 606 21.26 -45.19 -28.74
CA GLY A 606 21.18 -44.10 -29.71
C GLY A 606 19.90 -43.88 -30.55
N GLN A 607 18.80 -44.61 -30.35
CA GLN A 607 17.51 -44.28 -30.99
C GLN A 607 16.57 -43.55 -30.02
N ARG A 608 16.13 -42.33 -30.38
CA ARG A 608 15.12 -41.57 -29.60
C ARG A 608 13.79 -42.32 -29.63
N GLY A 609 13.37 -42.85 -28.47
CA GLY A 609 12.07 -43.53 -28.27
C GLY A 609 12.12 -45.04 -28.00
N ALA A 610 13.30 -45.68 -27.90
CA ALA A 610 13.39 -47.10 -27.59
C ALA A 610 13.15 -47.40 -26.08
N HIS A 611 12.26 -48.33 -25.76
CA HIS A 611 12.07 -48.82 -24.39
C HIS A 611 13.25 -49.69 -23.95
N VAL A 612 13.82 -49.40 -22.78
CA VAL A 612 14.91 -50.20 -22.19
C VAL A 612 14.35 -51.53 -21.70
N VAL A 613 14.87 -52.63 -22.24
CA VAL A 613 14.52 -53.98 -21.78
C VAL A 613 15.67 -54.50 -20.91
N LYS A 614 15.37 -54.83 -19.66
CA LYS A 614 16.30 -55.42 -18.71
C LYS A 614 15.92 -56.88 -18.47
N ALA A 615 16.79 -57.80 -18.87
CA ALA A 615 16.63 -59.23 -18.66
C ALA A 615 17.65 -59.74 -17.63
N ASN A 616 17.20 -60.51 -16.64
CA ASN A 616 18.08 -61.16 -15.67
C ASN A 616 18.62 -62.47 -16.25
N LEU A 617 19.94 -62.61 -16.31
CA LEU A 617 20.66 -63.77 -16.83
C LEU A 617 21.43 -64.52 -15.73
N THR A 618 21.14 -64.22 -14.46
CA THR A 618 21.80 -64.88 -13.33
C THR A 618 21.52 -66.39 -13.37
N ARG A 619 22.57 -67.18 -13.53
CA ARG A 619 22.47 -68.64 -13.49
C ARG A 619 22.39 -69.14 -12.04
N PRO A 620 21.57 -70.15 -11.74
CA PRO A 620 21.63 -70.84 -10.44
C PRO A 620 23.02 -71.53 -10.27
N VAL A 621 23.45 -71.74 -9.03
CA VAL A 621 24.79 -72.31 -8.71
C VAL A 621 24.89 -73.80 -9.03
N ASP A 622 23.78 -74.46 -9.29
CA ASP A 622 23.70 -75.91 -9.48
C ASP A 622 23.69 -76.35 -10.97
N ASP A 623 24.20 -75.50 -11.88
CA ASP A 623 24.53 -75.81 -13.29
C ASP A 623 26.04 -75.99 -13.52
#